data_AF-A0A015X1H8-F1
#
_entry.id   AF-A0A015X1H8-F1
#
_cell.length_a   1.000
_cell.length_b   1.000
_cell.length_c   1.000
_cell.angle_alpha   90.00
_cell.angle_beta   90.00
_cell.angle_gamma   90.00
#
_symmetry.space_group_name_H-M   'P 1'
#
loop_
_entity.id
_entity.type
_entity.pdbx_description
1 polymer ?
#
loop_
_entity_poly.entity_id
_entity_poly.type
_entity_poly.pdbx_seq_one_letter_code
_entity_poly.pdbx_strand_id
1 'polypeptide(L)'
;MHIPFEYLLKALRKTYTMLYPAAPINTCYIETSPKRSSQMIYNLLSDDRPCMIARFGGFELSVTANYIGVKSKRKDIISYIRGKTPDLWWNTKTWQYLNNNAGFFPLTLTEIERFCELMLKSAAQVDILGSWQDNEQFINFAPDMKRVKLMLLEPFWNASPWTKALEGKKVLVVHPFARSIEKQYNEQRNLLFDNPDILPLFELSTIEAVQSIGGQAPGFNSWFEALAHMQKQIDHINFDICLLGCGAYGFPLAAYVKSKGKKAVHLGGALQLLFGIRGKRWENPDYGVKAWNIPYGSYLSLMNEHWIRPKKNDIPLNANQVEDACYW
;
A
#
# COMPACT_ATOMS: atom_id res chain seq x y z
N MET A 1 7.77 -21.53 -23.83
CA MET A 1 8.20 -20.63 -24.93
C MET A 1 9.72 -20.61 -24.86
N HIS A 2 10.45 -20.77 -25.96
CA HIS A 2 11.91 -20.86 -25.90
C HIS A 2 12.50 -19.52 -25.43
N ILE A 3 13.43 -19.54 -24.48
CA ILE A 3 14.11 -18.36 -23.88
C ILE A 3 14.55 -17.32 -24.93
N PRO A 4 15.12 -17.68 -26.11
CA PRO A 4 15.48 -16.72 -27.15
C PRO A 4 14.31 -15.88 -27.69
N PHE A 5 13.12 -16.47 -27.76
CA PHE A 5 11.93 -15.80 -28.28
C PHE A 5 11.40 -14.74 -27.30
N GLU A 6 11.48 -15.00 -26.00
CA GLU A 6 11.10 -14.03 -24.96
C GLU A 6 11.98 -12.77 -25.00
N TYR A 7 13.29 -12.94 -25.19
CA TYR A 7 14.22 -11.82 -25.31
C TYR A 7 13.96 -10.99 -26.56
N LEU A 8 13.68 -11.64 -27.69
CA LEU A 8 13.30 -10.94 -28.92
C LEU A 8 12.04 -10.10 -28.72
N LEU A 9 10.99 -10.66 -28.13
CA LEU A 9 9.75 -9.93 -27.89
C LEU A 9 9.92 -8.75 -26.93
N LYS A 10 10.74 -8.90 -25.87
CA LYS A 10 11.08 -7.80 -24.97
C LYS A 10 11.83 -6.67 -25.68
N ALA A 11 12.79 -7.02 -26.55
CA ALA A 11 13.52 -6.04 -27.36
C ALA A 11 12.60 -5.30 -28.34
N LEU A 12 11.70 -6.03 -29.01
CA LEU A 12 10.70 -5.46 -29.90
C LEU A 12 9.74 -4.53 -29.15
N ARG A 13 9.24 -4.94 -27.99
CA ARG A 13 8.39 -4.09 -27.13
C ARG A 13 9.10 -2.79 -26.75
N LYS A 14 10.33 -2.89 -26.22
CA LYS A 14 11.12 -1.72 -25.81
C LYS A 14 11.32 -0.75 -26.97
N THR A 15 11.70 -1.27 -28.14
CA THR A 15 11.92 -0.48 -29.36
C THR A 15 10.61 0.17 -29.81
N TYR A 16 9.51 -0.58 -29.84
CA TYR A 16 8.20 -0.05 -30.20
C TYR A 16 7.75 1.07 -29.26
N THR A 17 7.83 0.87 -27.95
CA THR A 17 7.41 1.89 -26.96
C THR A 17 8.29 3.13 -26.95
N MET A 18 9.55 3.03 -27.38
CA MET A 18 10.43 4.19 -27.57
C MET A 18 10.05 5.00 -28.82
N LEU A 19 9.72 4.32 -29.92
CA LEU A 19 9.34 4.94 -31.19
C LEU A 19 7.90 5.47 -31.19
N TYR A 20 7.02 4.78 -30.47
CA TYR A 20 5.61 5.09 -30.32
C TYR A 20 5.25 5.12 -28.83
N PRO A 21 5.65 6.18 -28.10
CA PRO A 21 5.24 6.35 -26.71
C PRO A 21 3.72 6.31 -26.66
N ALA A 22 3.17 5.38 -25.87
CA ALA A 22 1.74 5.36 -25.65
C ALA A 22 1.33 6.70 -25.03
N ALA A 23 0.22 7.28 -25.51
CA ALA A 23 -0.48 8.28 -24.71
C ALA A 23 -0.76 7.65 -23.34
N PRO A 24 -0.63 8.39 -22.22
CA PRO A 24 -0.85 7.85 -20.90
C PRO A 24 -2.20 7.12 -20.88
N ILE A 25 -2.18 5.83 -20.54
CA ILE A 25 -3.34 4.92 -20.66
C ILE A 25 -4.45 5.27 -19.66
N ASN A 26 -4.27 6.30 -18.82
CA ASN A 26 -5.29 6.81 -17.93
C ASN A 26 -6.30 7.69 -18.66
N THR A 27 -7.30 7.06 -19.27
CA THR A 27 -8.59 7.70 -19.55
C THR A 27 -9.37 8.02 -18.25
N CYS A 28 -8.90 7.54 -17.09
CA CYS A 28 -9.48 7.88 -15.80
C CYS A 28 -8.72 9.03 -15.13
N TYR A 29 -9.45 10.08 -14.80
CA TYR A 29 -8.97 11.22 -14.01
C TYR A 29 -8.34 10.76 -12.68
N ILE A 30 -7.12 11.24 -12.40
CA ILE A 30 -6.47 11.14 -11.10
C ILE A 30 -6.56 12.52 -10.45
N GLU A 31 -7.19 12.60 -9.29
CA GLU A 31 -7.27 13.84 -8.53
C GLU A 31 -5.88 14.23 -7.99
N THR A 32 -5.50 15.50 -8.19
CA THR A 32 -4.19 16.04 -7.86
C THR A 32 -4.24 17.21 -6.88
N SER A 33 -5.42 17.67 -6.49
CA SER A 33 -5.63 18.72 -5.50
C SER A 33 -5.66 18.13 -4.09
N PRO A 34 -4.73 18.53 -3.19
CA PRO A 34 -4.74 18.05 -1.80
C PRO A 34 -6.08 18.27 -1.09
N LYS A 35 -6.69 19.44 -1.29
CA LYS A 35 -8.01 19.78 -0.73
C LYS A 35 -9.10 18.83 -1.22
N ARG A 36 -9.17 18.57 -2.54
CA ARG A 36 -10.21 17.68 -3.09
C ARG A 36 -9.99 16.22 -2.70
N SER A 37 -8.75 15.73 -2.75
CA SER A 37 -8.42 14.37 -2.29
C SER A 37 -8.82 14.16 -0.84
N SER A 38 -8.45 15.10 0.04
CA SER A 38 -8.83 15.06 1.45
C SER A 38 -10.36 15.10 1.64
N GLN A 39 -11.07 15.95 0.90
CA GLN A 39 -12.54 16.01 0.97
C GLN A 39 -13.21 14.72 0.51
N MET A 40 -12.72 14.09 -0.57
CA MET A 40 -13.24 12.82 -1.07
C MET A 40 -13.08 11.70 -0.02
N ILE A 41 -11.91 11.61 0.60
CA ILE A 41 -11.62 10.62 1.65
C ILE A 41 -12.48 10.90 2.89
N TYR A 42 -12.54 12.17 3.33
CA TYR A 42 -13.38 12.58 4.48
C TYR A 42 -14.84 12.20 4.26
N ASN A 43 -15.43 12.61 3.13
CA ASN A 43 -16.84 12.33 2.82
C ASN A 43 -17.12 10.82 2.81
N LEU A 44 -16.22 10.03 2.25
CA LEU A 44 -16.38 8.58 2.17
C LEU A 44 -16.25 7.91 3.56
N LEU A 45 -15.42 8.44 4.45
CA LEU A 45 -15.30 7.95 5.82
C LEU A 45 -16.46 8.41 6.72
N SER A 46 -17.07 9.55 6.42
CA SER A 46 -18.25 10.08 7.11
C SER A 46 -19.56 9.45 6.67
N ASP A 47 -19.64 8.88 5.47
CA ASP A 47 -20.79 8.10 4.96
C ASP A 47 -21.00 6.83 5.83
N ASP A 48 -22.24 6.34 5.96
CA ASP A 48 -22.54 5.12 6.73
C ASP A 48 -22.05 3.84 6.04
N ARG A 49 -21.80 3.89 4.73
CA ARG A 49 -21.40 2.71 3.95
C ARG A 49 -19.96 2.25 4.28
N PRO A 50 -19.69 0.94 4.20
CA PRO A 50 -18.34 0.42 4.29
C PRO A 50 -17.51 0.86 3.09
N CYS A 51 -16.23 1.15 3.33
CA CYS A 51 -15.33 1.62 2.27
C CYS A 51 -13.90 1.11 2.43
N MET A 52 -13.18 1.09 1.31
CA MET A 52 -11.77 0.72 1.21
C MET A 52 -11.03 1.83 0.45
N ILE A 53 -10.13 2.48 1.16
CA ILE A 53 -9.23 3.50 0.66
C ILE A 53 -7.83 2.90 0.74
N ALA A 54 -7.17 2.65 -0.39
CA ALA A 54 -5.98 1.82 -0.40
C ALA A 54 -4.98 2.21 -1.48
N ARG A 55 -3.79 1.62 -1.39
CA ARG A 55 -2.73 1.69 -2.40
C ARG A 55 -2.10 0.32 -2.59
N PHE A 56 -1.59 0.04 -3.78
CA PHE A 56 -0.78 -1.16 -3.99
C PHE A 56 0.65 -0.97 -3.50
N GLY A 57 1.28 -2.06 -3.07
CA GLY A 57 2.74 -2.15 -3.09
C GLY A 57 3.25 -2.49 -4.49
N GLY A 58 4.46 -2.03 -4.81
CA GLY A 58 4.99 -2.11 -6.18
C GLY A 58 5.27 -3.54 -6.63
N PHE A 59 5.78 -4.38 -5.72
CA PHE A 59 6.11 -5.77 -6.02
C PHE A 59 4.84 -6.63 -6.09
N GLU A 60 3.88 -6.37 -5.21
CA GLU A 60 2.56 -7.01 -5.15
C GLU A 60 1.76 -6.75 -6.43
N LEU A 61 1.75 -5.50 -6.91
CA LEU A 61 1.09 -5.17 -8.17
C LEU A 61 1.84 -5.74 -9.38
N SER A 62 3.17 -5.72 -9.37
CA SER A 62 3.97 -6.24 -10.48
C SER A 62 3.76 -7.74 -10.72
N VAL A 63 3.71 -8.55 -9.65
CA VAL A 63 3.41 -9.99 -9.79
C VAL A 63 1.97 -10.22 -10.22
N THR A 64 1.01 -9.41 -9.71
CA THR A 64 -0.40 -9.52 -10.06
C THR A 64 -0.64 -9.18 -11.53
N ALA A 65 0.00 -8.12 -12.04
CA ALA A 65 -0.05 -7.78 -13.46
C ALA A 65 0.58 -8.88 -14.32
N ASN A 66 1.71 -9.47 -13.89
CA ASN A 66 2.31 -10.59 -14.62
C ASN A 66 1.38 -11.81 -14.66
N TYR A 67 0.70 -12.14 -13.56
CA TYR A 67 -0.32 -13.20 -13.52
C TYR A 67 -1.43 -12.99 -14.55
N ILE A 68 -1.95 -11.76 -14.70
CA ILE A 68 -2.98 -11.43 -15.70
C ILE A 68 -2.49 -11.75 -17.13
N GLY A 69 -1.25 -11.35 -17.45
CA GLY A 69 -0.66 -11.64 -18.76
C GLY A 69 -0.46 -13.14 -19.01
N VAL A 70 0.02 -13.87 -17.99
CA VAL A 70 0.24 -15.33 -18.06
C VAL A 70 -1.06 -16.10 -18.25
N LYS A 71 -2.12 -15.71 -17.53
CA LYS A 71 -3.44 -16.37 -17.54
C LYS A 71 -4.35 -15.88 -18.67
N SER A 72 -3.93 -14.90 -19.47
CA SER A 72 -4.68 -14.47 -20.64
C SER A 72 -4.88 -15.62 -21.62
N LYS A 73 -6.15 -15.90 -21.98
CA LYS A 73 -6.52 -16.95 -22.94
C LYS A 73 -5.94 -16.73 -24.33
N ARG A 74 -5.71 -15.46 -24.71
CA ARG A 74 -5.12 -15.08 -26.00
C ARG A 74 -3.77 -14.41 -25.74
N LYS A 75 -2.69 -15.12 -26.10
CA LYS A 75 -1.32 -14.59 -26.07
C LYS A 75 -1.07 -13.73 -27.31
N ASP A 76 -1.74 -12.58 -27.36
CA ASP A 76 -1.60 -11.63 -28.45
C ASP A 76 -0.23 -10.93 -28.39
N ILE A 77 0.70 -11.43 -29.19
CA ILE A 77 2.07 -10.94 -29.30
C ILE A 77 2.09 -9.48 -29.79
N ILE A 78 1.18 -9.09 -30.69
CA ILE A 78 1.15 -7.73 -31.23
C ILE A 78 0.72 -6.76 -30.13
N SER A 79 -0.31 -7.10 -29.37
CA SER A 79 -0.74 -6.30 -28.22
C SER A 79 0.34 -6.22 -27.14
N TYR A 80 1.10 -7.30 -26.90
CA TYR A 80 2.26 -7.29 -26.01
C TYR A 80 3.36 -6.33 -26.48
N ILE A 81 3.76 -6.41 -27.76
CA ILE A 81 4.78 -5.51 -28.35
C ILE A 81 4.32 -4.05 -28.26
N ARG A 82 3.02 -3.79 -28.44
CA ARG A 82 2.41 -2.47 -28.29
C ARG A 82 2.28 -1.98 -26.84
N GLY A 83 2.68 -2.79 -25.86
CA GLY A 83 2.57 -2.47 -24.44
C GLY A 83 1.15 -2.53 -23.86
N LYS A 84 0.18 -3.08 -24.60
CA LYS A 84 -1.24 -3.16 -24.19
C LYS A 84 -1.54 -4.32 -23.25
N THR A 85 -0.60 -5.24 -23.06
CA THR A 85 -0.73 -6.36 -22.14
C THR A 85 0.52 -6.53 -21.27
N PRO A 86 0.40 -7.16 -20.09
CA PRO A 86 1.55 -7.58 -19.29
C PRO A 86 2.38 -8.66 -19.98
N ASP A 87 3.49 -9.05 -19.35
CA ASP A 87 4.32 -10.19 -19.77
C ASP A 87 3.49 -11.49 -19.88
N LEU A 88 3.66 -12.21 -21.00
CA LEU A 88 2.89 -13.41 -21.36
C LEU A 88 3.44 -14.72 -20.76
N TRP A 89 4.47 -14.59 -19.92
CA TRP A 89 5.20 -15.66 -19.24
C TRP A 89 5.60 -15.20 -17.84
N TRP A 90 5.86 -16.15 -16.95
CA TRP A 90 6.24 -15.84 -15.57
C TRP A 90 7.61 -15.17 -15.50
N ASN A 91 7.68 -14.03 -14.82
CA ASN A 91 8.92 -13.36 -14.50
C ASN A 91 9.37 -13.76 -13.10
N THR A 92 10.25 -14.76 -13.00
CA THR A 92 10.71 -15.30 -11.71
C THR A 92 11.41 -14.25 -10.82
N LYS A 93 11.91 -13.15 -11.39
CA LYS A 93 12.46 -12.04 -10.58
C LYS A 93 11.38 -11.35 -9.74
N THR A 94 10.16 -11.19 -10.26
CA THR A 94 9.08 -10.57 -9.48
C THR A 94 8.68 -11.44 -8.29
N TRP A 95 8.85 -12.76 -8.40
CA TRP A 95 8.60 -13.69 -7.30
C TRP A 95 9.63 -13.50 -6.18
N GLN A 96 10.91 -13.34 -6.54
CA GLN A 96 11.96 -13.07 -5.55
C GLN A 96 11.74 -11.74 -4.83
N TYR A 97 11.34 -10.68 -5.53
CA TYR A 97 10.99 -9.42 -4.89
C TYR A 97 9.73 -9.52 -4.02
N LEU A 98 8.72 -10.28 -4.45
CA LEU A 98 7.53 -10.54 -3.65
C LEU A 98 7.89 -11.24 -2.32
N ASN A 99 8.84 -12.18 -2.34
CA ASN A 99 9.32 -12.85 -1.12
C ASN A 99 10.21 -11.96 -0.26
N ASN A 100 11.29 -11.41 -0.82
CA ASN A 100 12.29 -10.68 -0.05
C ASN A 100 11.75 -9.34 0.47
N ASN A 101 11.11 -8.56 -0.40
CA ASN A 101 10.69 -7.20 -0.09
C ASN A 101 9.27 -7.12 0.47
N ALA A 102 8.35 -7.91 -0.09
CA ALA A 102 6.95 -7.90 0.34
C ALA A 102 6.65 -8.97 1.40
N GLY A 103 7.59 -9.88 1.67
CA GLY A 103 7.49 -10.87 2.73
C GLY A 103 6.56 -12.05 2.39
N PHE A 104 6.30 -12.34 1.12
CA PHE A 104 5.42 -13.44 0.75
C PHE A 104 6.13 -14.81 0.82
N PHE A 105 5.49 -15.81 1.41
CA PHE A 105 6.03 -17.17 1.52
C PHE A 105 4.90 -18.21 1.64
N PRO A 106 5.12 -19.47 1.24
CA PRO A 106 6.29 -19.98 0.51
C PRO A 106 6.25 -19.60 -0.98
N LEU A 107 7.42 -19.62 -1.64
CA LEU A 107 7.55 -19.34 -3.07
C LEU A 107 7.23 -20.59 -3.93
N THR A 108 5.96 -20.93 -4.02
CA THR A 108 5.46 -21.95 -4.97
C THR A 108 4.53 -21.32 -5.99
N LEU A 109 4.45 -21.89 -7.19
CA LEU A 109 3.54 -21.39 -8.24
C LEU A 109 2.09 -21.32 -7.72
N THR A 110 1.62 -22.36 -7.04
CA THR A 110 0.26 -22.43 -6.49
C THR A 110 -0.02 -21.29 -5.51
N GLU A 111 0.91 -21.01 -4.59
CA GLU A 111 0.72 -19.93 -3.61
C GLU A 111 0.79 -18.54 -4.26
N ILE A 112 1.65 -18.36 -5.26
CA ILE A 112 1.73 -17.10 -6.02
C ILE A 112 0.45 -16.85 -6.82
N GLU A 113 -0.11 -17.86 -7.47
CA GLU A 113 -1.38 -17.76 -8.17
C GLU A 113 -2.51 -17.42 -7.19
N ARG A 114 -2.57 -18.10 -6.04
CA ARG A 114 -3.52 -17.81 -4.97
C ARG A 114 -3.41 -16.37 -4.47
N PHE A 115 -2.18 -15.84 -4.32
CA PHE A 115 -1.93 -14.46 -3.94
C PHE A 115 -2.47 -13.48 -4.98
N CYS A 116 -2.15 -13.69 -6.26
CA CYS A 116 -2.62 -12.82 -7.34
C CYS A 116 -4.16 -12.82 -7.44
N GLU A 117 -4.80 -13.97 -7.28
CA GLU A 117 -6.27 -14.07 -7.24
C GLU A 117 -6.87 -13.30 -6.06
N LEU A 118 -6.27 -13.40 -4.87
CA LEU A 118 -6.69 -12.61 -3.71
C LEU A 118 -6.52 -11.11 -3.96
N MET A 119 -5.41 -10.68 -4.55
CA MET A 119 -5.15 -9.27 -4.87
C MET A 119 -6.17 -8.73 -5.88
N LEU A 120 -6.51 -9.49 -6.92
CA LEU A 120 -7.53 -9.11 -7.90
C LEU A 120 -8.93 -9.02 -7.27
N LYS A 121 -9.30 -9.98 -6.42
CA LYS A 121 -10.57 -9.92 -5.66
C LYS A 121 -10.62 -8.72 -4.73
N SER A 122 -9.51 -8.41 -4.06
CA SER A 122 -9.37 -7.25 -3.18
C SER A 122 -9.43 -5.93 -3.95
N ALA A 123 -8.84 -5.87 -5.15
CA ALA A 123 -8.85 -4.68 -5.99
C ALA A 123 -10.26 -4.27 -6.42
N ALA A 124 -11.14 -5.25 -6.66
CA ALA A 124 -12.55 -4.99 -6.97
C ALA A 124 -13.32 -4.33 -5.81
N GLN A 125 -12.76 -4.31 -4.60
CA GLN A 125 -13.37 -3.69 -3.41
C GLN A 125 -12.93 -2.23 -3.19
N VAL A 126 -11.95 -1.71 -3.93
CA VAL A 126 -11.40 -0.37 -3.72
C VAL A 126 -12.38 0.71 -4.14
N ASP A 127 -12.65 1.67 -3.26
CA ASP A 127 -13.46 2.86 -3.55
C ASP A 127 -12.58 4.07 -3.92
N ILE A 128 -11.45 4.23 -3.23
CA ILE A 128 -10.44 5.25 -3.54
C ILE A 128 -9.05 4.60 -3.59
N LEU A 129 -8.39 4.72 -4.74
CA LEU A 129 -7.03 4.25 -4.98
C LEU A 129 -6.02 5.40 -4.92
N GLY A 130 -5.00 5.26 -4.09
CA GLY A 130 -3.76 6.04 -4.20
C GLY A 130 -2.92 5.52 -5.36
N SER A 131 -3.04 6.18 -6.51
CA SER A 131 -2.45 5.77 -7.78
C SER A 131 -0.99 6.26 -7.88
N TRP A 132 -0.10 5.34 -8.29
CA TRP A 132 1.32 5.64 -8.50
C TRP A 132 2.04 4.66 -9.45
N GLN A 133 1.37 3.63 -9.97
CA GLN A 133 1.98 2.60 -10.79
C GLN A 133 1.24 2.40 -12.11
N ASP A 134 1.99 2.32 -13.21
CA ASP A 134 1.40 2.09 -14.54
C ASP A 134 0.68 0.74 -14.63
N ASN A 135 1.13 -0.27 -13.90
CA ASN A 135 0.52 -1.60 -13.89
C ASN A 135 -0.92 -1.62 -13.35
N GLU A 136 -1.37 -0.55 -12.68
CA GLU A 136 -2.76 -0.39 -12.26
C GLU A 136 -3.74 -0.45 -13.44
N GLN A 137 -3.30 -0.08 -14.65
CA GLN A 137 -4.11 -0.12 -15.87
C GLN A 137 -4.62 -1.52 -16.23
N PHE A 138 -3.92 -2.57 -15.77
CA PHE A 138 -4.27 -3.97 -16.07
C PHE A 138 -5.26 -4.57 -15.07
N ILE A 139 -5.55 -3.84 -13.99
CA ILE A 139 -6.42 -4.29 -12.92
C ILE A 139 -7.86 -3.85 -13.22
N ASN A 140 -8.80 -4.80 -13.08
CA ASN A 140 -10.21 -4.50 -13.17
C ASN A 140 -10.73 -4.03 -11.81
N PHE A 141 -10.98 -2.73 -11.68
CA PHE A 141 -11.55 -2.12 -10.47
C PHE A 141 -13.07 -2.01 -10.55
N ALA A 142 -13.70 -1.63 -9.43
CA ALA A 142 -15.10 -1.21 -9.44
C ALA A 142 -15.31 0.00 -10.38
N PRO A 143 -16.44 0.06 -11.12
CA PRO A 143 -16.70 1.15 -12.08
C PRO A 143 -16.63 2.56 -11.49
N ASP A 144 -17.09 2.73 -10.24
CA ASP A 144 -17.16 4.03 -9.57
C ASP A 144 -15.90 4.40 -8.76
N MET A 145 -14.88 3.54 -8.78
CA MET A 145 -13.63 3.75 -8.05
C MET A 145 -12.96 5.05 -8.49
N LYS A 146 -12.52 5.83 -7.49
CA LYS A 146 -11.84 7.11 -7.70
C LYS A 146 -10.34 6.96 -7.49
N ARG A 147 -9.55 7.76 -8.20
CA ARG A 147 -8.10 7.80 -8.04
C ARG A 147 -7.65 9.14 -7.49
N VAL A 148 -6.72 9.09 -6.55
CA VAL A 148 -5.95 10.26 -6.07
C VAL A 148 -4.47 9.96 -6.27
N LYS A 149 -3.62 10.98 -6.40
CA LYS A 149 -2.16 10.76 -6.34
C LYS A 149 -1.80 10.10 -5.00
N LEU A 150 -0.91 9.11 -5.00
CA LEU A 150 -0.54 8.33 -3.81
C LEU A 150 -0.24 9.21 -2.58
N MET A 151 0.61 10.23 -2.73
CA MET A 151 0.98 11.14 -1.64
C MET A 151 -0.24 11.84 -1.02
N LEU A 152 -1.30 12.07 -1.79
CA LEU A 152 -2.52 12.73 -1.32
C LEU A 152 -3.47 11.79 -0.56
N LEU A 153 -3.13 10.51 -0.39
CA LEU A 153 -3.75 9.68 0.65
C LEU A 153 -3.29 10.09 2.05
N GLU A 154 -2.11 10.68 2.16
CA GLU A 154 -1.55 11.09 3.44
C GLU A 154 -2.21 12.40 3.92
N PRO A 155 -2.53 12.52 5.22
CA PRO A 155 -3.27 13.67 5.74
C PRO A 155 -2.42 14.94 5.88
N PHE A 156 -1.10 14.87 5.71
CA PHE A 156 -0.17 15.94 6.07
C PHE A 156 -0.24 17.17 5.16
N TRP A 157 -0.76 17.01 3.94
CA TRP A 157 -0.63 17.99 2.86
C TRP A 157 -1.86 18.89 2.69
N ASN A 158 -2.73 18.94 3.70
CA ASN A 158 -3.96 19.74 3.67
C ASN A 158 -4.26 20.35 5.04
N ALA A 159 -4.75 21.60 5.05
CA ALA A 159 -5.15 22.28 6.28
C ALA A 159 -6.38 21.63 6.95
N SER A 160 -7.24 20.99 6.17
CA SER A 160 -8.43 20.26 6.65
C SER A 160 -8.31 18.77 6.32
N PRO A 161 -7.46 18.03 7.03
CA PRO A 161 -7.14 16.64 6.69
C PRO A 161 -8.33 15.72 6.89
N TRP A 162 -8.39 14.66 6.09
CA TRP A 162 -9.48 13.69 6.15
C TRP A 162 -9.53 12.93 7.48
N THR A 163 -8.42 12.88 8.22
CA THR A 163 -8.31 12.28 9.55
C THR A 163 -9.25 12.91 10.55
N LYS A 164 -9.76 14.13 10.31
CA LYS A 164 -10.85 14.71 11.11
C LYS A 164 -12.09 13.81 11.18
N ALA A 165 -12.34 12.96 10.17
CA ALA A 165 -13.42 11.97 10.20
C ALA A 165 -13.23 10.86 11.26
N LEU A 166 -12.01 10.71 11.80
CA LEU A 166 -11.69 9.76 12.87
C LEU A 166 -12.10 10.28 14.24
N GLU A 167 -12.36 11.59 14.40
CA GLU A 167 -12.65 12.20 15.70
C GLU A 167 -13.84 11.53 16.39
N GLY A 168 -13.63 11.12 17.64
CA GLY A 168 -14.62 10.41 18.47
C GLY A 168 -14.98 9.00 17.99
N LYS A 169 -14.27 8.42 17.01
CA LYS A 169 -14.52 7.06 16.51
C LYS A 169 -13.72 6.01 17.27
N LYS A 170 -14.10 4.75 17.10
CA LYS A 170 -13.26 3.59 17.45
C LYS A 170 -12.35 3.26 16.28
N VAL A 171 -11.05 3.48 16.45
CA VAL A 171 -10.05 3.31 15.39
C VAL A 171 -9.15 2.13 15.74
N LEU A 172 -9.16 1.12 14.89
CA LEU A 172 -8.22 0.00 14.96
C LEU A 172 -7.01 0.27 14.07
N VAL A 173 -5.80 0.19 14.63
CA VAL A 173 -4.56 0.32 13.86
C VAL A 173 -3.85 -1.03 13.79
N VAL A 174 -3.60 -1.53 12.57
CA VAL A 174 -2.80 -2.74 12.34
C VAL A 174 -1.44 -2.33 11.78
N HIS A 175 -0.41 -2.44 12.62
CA HIS A 175 0.94 -1.98 12.29
C HIS A 175 2.00 -2.80 13.04
N PRO A 176 3.21 -3.03 12.48
CA PRO A 176 4.32 -3.64 13.20
C PRO A 176 4.77 -2.87 14.45
N PHE A 177 4.41 -1.59 14.55
CA PHE A 177 4.82 -0.69 15.64
C PHE A 177 3.69 -0.40 16.62
N ALA A 178 2.76 -1.36 16.81
CA ALA A 178 1.57 -1.24 17.64
C ALA A 178 1.85 -0.58 19.01
N ARG A 179 2.83 -1.08 19.76
CA ARG A 179 3.21 -0.54 21.08
C ARG A 179 3.72 0.91 21.03
N SER A 180 4.49 1.24 20.00
CA SER A 180 5.03 2.60 19.81
C SER A 180 3.91 3.58 19.40
N ILE A 181 2.95 3.11 18.59
CA ILE A 181 1.75 3.86 18.22
C ILE A 181 0.88 4.15 19.45
N GLU A 182 0.60 3.14 20.28
CA GLU A 182 -0.15 3.33 21.54
C GLU A 182 0.52 4.36 22.44
N LYS A 183 1.83 4.24 22.63
CA LYS A 183 2.60 5.16 23.46
C LYS A 183 2.54 6.59 22.91
N GLN A 184 2.83 6.79 21.63
CA GLN A 184 2.85 8.12 21.02
C GLN A 184 1.46 8.76 21.02
N TYR A 185 0.42 7.97 20.73
CA TYR A 185 -0.95 8.45 20.75
C TYR A 185 -1.41 8.88 22.16
N ASN A 186 -1.07 8.10 23.19
CA ASN A 186 -1.49 8.40 24.56
C ASN A 186 -0.69 9.55 25.18
N GLU A 187 0.61 9.67 24.88
CA GLU A 187 1.51 10.59 25.58
C GLU A 187 1.82 11.87 24.79
N GLN A 188 1.83 11.81 23.45
CA GLN A 188 2.39 12.88 22.61
C GLN A 188 1.43 13.42 21.55
N ARG A 189 0.20 12.89 21.40
CA ARG A 189 -0.74 13.24 20.32
C ARG A 189 -0.86 14.73 20.02
N ASN A 190 -0.98 15.57 21.05
CA ASN A 190 -1.15 17.03 20.90
C ASN A 190 0.15 17.78 20.56
N LEU A 191 1.28 17.08 20.50
CA LEU A 191 2.64 17.64 20.31
C LEU A 191 3.27 17.15 19.00
N LEU A 192 2.66 16.19 18.30
CA LEU A 192 3.22 15.61 17.07
C LEU A 192 3.07 16.52 15.85
N PHE A 193 2.04 17.37 15.82
CA PHE A 193 1.71 18.22 14.68
C PHE A 193 1.16 19.58 15.15
N ASP A 194 1.52 20.64 14.43
CA ASP A 194 0.93 21.98 14.65
C ASP A 194 -0.56 22.01 14.33
N ASN A 195 -1.00 21.22 13.34
CA ASN A 195 -2.41 21.05 13.01
C ASN A 195 -3.01 19.88 13.82
N PRO A 196 -3.86 20.15 14.83
CA PRO A 196 -4.42 19.10 15.68
C PRO A 196 -5.39 18.17 14.93
N ASP A 197 -5.93 18.58 13.78
CA ASP A 197 -6.85 17.76 12.99
C ASP A 197 -6.12 16.64 12.22
N ILE A 198 -4.78 16.67 12.13
CA ILE A 198 -3.99 15.57 11.54
C ILE A 198 -4.12 14.31 12.41
N LEU A 199 -4.09 14.46 13.74
CA LEU A 199 -4.27 13.35 14.68
C LEU A 199 -5.29 13.73 15.76
N PRO A 200 -6.60 13.74 15.42
CA PRO A 200 -7.64 14.13 16.35
C PRO A 200 -7.82 13.07 17.44
N LEU A 201 -8.63 13.39 18.46
CA LEU A 201 -8.93 12.47 19.54
C LEU A 201 -9.97 11.42 19.10
N PHE A 202 -9.65 10.16 19.29
CA PHE A 202 -10.44 8.96 19.04
C PHE A 202 -10.08 7.81 20.01
N GLU A 203 -10.90 6.77 20.08
CA GLU A 203 -10.63 5.56 20.86
C GLU A 203 -9.71 4.63 20.06
N LEU A 204 -8.46 4.45 20.52
CA LEU A 204 -7.46 3.64 19.83
C LEU A 204 -7.47 2.19 20.31
N SER A 205 -7.47 1.25 19.37
CA SER A 205 -7.06 -0.14 19.58
C SER A 205 -5.94 -0.48 18.59
N THR A 206 -5.02 -1.37 18.96
CA THR A 206 -3.97 -1.80 18.04
C THR A 206 -3.86 -3.32 17.91
N ILE A 207 -3.39 -3.75 16.74
CA ILE A 207 -2.92 -5.10 16.48
C ILE A 207 -1.48 -4.99 15.99
N GLU A 208 -0.59 -5.75 16.64
CA GLU A 208 0.77 -5.93 16.15
C GLU A 208 0.76 -6.78 14.88
N ALA A 209 1.10 -6.16 13.76
CA ALA A 209 1.09 -6.84 12.47
C ALA A 209 2.22 -7.85 12.37
N VAL A 210 1.94 -9.02 11.80
CA VAL A 210 2.97 -10.03 11.49
C VAL A 210 3.99 -9.41 10.53
N GLN A 211 5.27 -9.57 10.86
CA GLN A 211 6.37 -9.12 10.03
C GLN A 211 7.01 -10.31 9.31
N SER A 212 6.97 -10.29 7.99
CA SER A 212 7.40 -11.41 7.13
C SER A 212 8.48 -11.03 6.12
N ILE A 213 8.99 -9.80 6.19
CA ILE A 213 10.10 -9.31 5.36
C ILE A 213 11.28 -10.29 5.37
N GLY A 214 11.84 -10.53 4.19
CA GLY A 214 12.83 -11.59 3.96
C GLY A 214 12.21 -12.97 3.75
N GLY A 215 10.89 -13.05 3.58
CA GLY A 215 10.20 -14.25 3.13
C GLY A 215 9.95 -15.30 4.21
N GLN A 216 9.93 -14.90 5.47
CA GLN A 216 9.71 -15.79 6.61
C GLN A 216 9.03 -15.04 7.75
N ALA A 217 8.08 -15.67 8.43
CA ALA A 217 7.51 -15.17 9.67
C ALA A 217 7.52 -16.30 10.72
N PRO A 218 8.33 -16.18 11.80
CA PRO A 218 8.34 -17.18 12.87
C PRO A 218 6.93 -17.43 13.41
N GLY A 219 6.56 -18.70 13.55
CA GLY A 219 5.23 -19.11 14.01
C GLY A 219 4.18 -19.30 12.92
N PHE A 220 4.52 -19.09 11.64
CA PHE A 220 3.61 -19.31 10.51
C PHE A 220 4.26 -20.13 9.41
N ASN A 221 3.52 -21.08 8.83
CA ASN A 221 3.98 -21.91 7.71
C ASN A 221 3.78 -21.23 6.35
N SER A 222 2.87 -20.27 6.29
CA SER A 222 2.59 -19.51 5.07
C SER A 222 2.15 -18.08 5.37
N TRP A 223 2.31 -17.23 4.36
CA TRP A 223 1.79 -15.87 4.36
C TRP A 223 0.27 -15.84 4.52
N PHE A 224 -0.46 -16.81 3.97
CA PHE A 224 -1.91 -16.91 4.15
C PHE A 224 -2.32 -17.30 5.58
N GLU A 225 -1.51 -18.10 6.27
CA GLU A 225 -1.73 -18.40 7.69
C GLU A 225 -1.57 -17.14 8.55
N ALA A 226 -0.51 -16.37 8.30
CA ALA A 226 -0.29 -15.07 8.95
C ALA A 226 -1.43 -14.08 8.64
N LEU A 227 -1.91 -14.03 7.39
CA LEU A 227 -3.05 -13.20 7.01
C LEU A 227 -4.31 -13.62 7.79
N ALA A 228 -4.63 -14.91 7.81
CA ALA A 228 -5.81 -15.44 8.51
C ALA A 228 -5.74 -15.20 10.02
N HIS A 229 -4.55 -15.27 10.61
CA HIS A 229 -4.31 -14.94 12.00
C HIS A 229 -4.67 -13.48 12.31
N MET A 230 -4.21 -12.52 11.50
CA MET A 230 -4.56 -11.10 11.66
C MET A 230 -6.05 -10.85 11.40
N GLN A 231 -6.66 -11.51 10.42
CA GLN A 231 -8.11 -11.44 10.19
C GLN A 231 -8.91 -11.88 11.42
N LYS A 232 -8.50 -12.98 12.06
CA LYS A 232 -9.14 -13.46 13.30
C LYS A 232 -8.99 -12.46 14.44
N GLN A 233 -7.83 -11.83 14.59
CA GLN A 233 -7.65 -10.78 15.61
C GLN A 233 -8.56 -9.57 15.34
N ILE A 234 -8.69 -9.14 14.08
CA ILE A 234 -9.62 -8.08 13.67
C ILE A 234 -11.06 -8.41 14.05
N ASP A 235 -11.49 -9.67 13.88
CA ASP A 235 -12.86 -10.10 14.21
C ASP A 235 -13.19 -10.00 15.72
N HIS A 236 -12.19 -9.95 16.58
CA HIS A 236 -12.36 -9.85 18.04
C HIS A 236 -12.39 -8.42 18.56
N ILE A 237 -12.16 -7.41 17.72
CA ILE A 237 -12.12 -6.01 18.12
C ILE A 237 -13.32 -5.28 17.51
N ASN A 238 -14.06 -4.54 18.33
CA ASN A 238 -15.12 -3.66 17.84
C ASN A 238 -14.54 -2.28 17.48
N PHE A 239 -14.59 -1.92 16.21
CA PHE A 239 -14.11 -0.65 15.70
C PHE A 239 -15.02 -0.11 14.58
N ASP A 240 -14.89 1.19 14.27
CA ASP A 240 -15.60 1.85 13.18
C ASP A 240 -14.72 1.92 11.92
N ILE A 241 -13.44 2.27 12.12
CA ILE A 241 -12.47 2.51 11.05
C ILE A 241 -11.17 1.76 11.37
N CYS A 242 -10.58 1.11 10.37
CA CYS A 242 -9.28 0.45 10.49
C CYS A 242 -8.21 1.18 9.66
N LEU A 243 -7.09 1.53 10.28
CA LEU A 243 -5.90 2.06 9.62
C LEU A 243 -4.84 0.96 9.48
N LEU A 244 -4.32 0.77 8.27
CA LEU A 244 -3.50 -0.39 7.91
C LEU A 244 -2.14 0.03 7.36
N GLY A 245 -1.08 -0.42 8.03
CA GLY A 245 0.31 -0.23 7.63
C GLY A 245 1.14 -1.48 7.89
N CYS A 246 0.85 -2.55 7.17
CA CYS A 246 1.38 -3.89 7.45
C CYS A 246 1.89 -4.60 6.19
N GLY A 247 2.68 -3.89 5.37
CA GLY A 247 3.31 -4.45 4.16
C GLY A 247 2.30 -5.08 3.20
N ALA A 248 2.65 -6.23 2.61
CA ALA A 248 1.81 -6.94 1.65
C ALA A 248 0.45 -7.38 2.19
N TYR A 249 0.29 -7.46 3.52
CA TYR A 249 -0.98 -7.82 4.16
C TYR A 249 -2.00 -6.68 4.09
N GLY A 250 -1.55 -5.42 4.01
CA GLY A 250 -2.43 -4.26 4.18
C GLY A 250 -3.54 -4.16 3.15
N PHE A 251 -3.25 -4.44 1.88
CA PHE A 251 -4.23 -4.38 0.81
C PHE A 251 -5.36 -5.43 0.97
N PRO A 252 -5.07 -6.74 1.12
CA PRO A 252 -6.11 -7.74 1.36
C PRO A 252 -6.79 -7.63 2.73
N LEU A 253 -6.11 -7.15 3.78
CA LEU A 253 -6.75 -6.84 5.05
C LEU A 253 -7.75 -5.68 4.93
N ALA A 254 -7.44 -4.66 4.12
CA ALA A 254 -8.38 -3.56 3.87
C ALA A 254 -9.66 -4.04 3.17
N ALA A 255 -9.51 -4.91 2.18
CA ALA A 255 -10.65 -5.56 1.53
C ALA A 255 -11.44 -6.44 2.51
N TYR A 256 -10.75 -7.19 3.38
CA TYR A 256 -11.40 -7.98 4.43
C TYR A 256 -12.23 -7.10 5.36
N VAL A 257 -11.65 -6.02 5.90
CA VAL A 257 -12.34 -5.06 6.76
C VAL A 257 -13.60 -4.50 6.08
N LYS A 258 -13.51 -4.08 4.80
CA LYS A 258 -14.69 -3.63 4.05
C LYS A 258 -15.76 -4.72 3.93
N SER A 259 -15.36 -5.96 3.67
CA SER A 259 -16.29 -7.10 3.56
C SER A 259 -17.04 -7.39 4.87
N LYS A 260 -16.50 -6.97 6.02
CA LYS A 260 -17.14 -7.04 7.35
C LYS A 260 -18.09 -5.88 7.63
N GLY A 261 -18.36 -5.02 6.65
CA GLY A 261 -19.21 -3.85 6.82
C GLY A 261 -18.52 -2.69 7.55
N LYS A 262 -17.18 -2.66 7.57
CA LYS A 262 -16.38 -1.61 8.22
C LYS A 262 -15.61 -0.76 7.20
N LYS A 263 -14.91 0.26 7.66
CA LYS A 263 -14.13 1.19 6.83
C LYS A 263 -12.64 0.92 6.99
N ALA A 264 -11.89 0.94 5.89
CA ALA A 264 -10.46 0.67 5.88
C ALA A 264 -9.66 1.74 5.14
N VAL A 265 -8.56 2.18 5.73
CA VAL A 265 -7.57 3.06 5.10
C VAL A 265 -6.19 2.42 5.15
N HIS A 266 -5.67 2.02 4.00
CA HIS A 266 -4.33 1.46 3.86
C HIS A 266 -3.34 2.50 3.32
N LEU A 267 -2.48 3.01 4.21
CA LEU A 267 -1.39 3.94 3.87
C LEU A 267 -0.04 3.23 3.69
N GLY A 268 0.04 1.96 4.10
CA GLY A 268 1.31 1.23 4.17
C GLY A 268 2.28 1.93 5.11
N GLY A 269 3.56 1.99 4.74
CA GLY A 269 4.60 2.52 5.64
C GLY A 269 4.47 4.00 6.01
N ALA A 270 3.69 4.82 5.30
CA ALA A 270 3.44 6.20 5.70
C ALA A 270 2.56 6.30 6.96
N LEU A 271 1.83 5.23 7.32
CA LEU A 271 0.97 5.24 8.52
C LEU A 271 1.74 5.52 9.80
N GLN A 272 3.00 5.10 9.91
CA GLN A 272 3.82 5.34 11.10
C GLN A 272 4.06 6.83 11.37
N LEU A 273 4.10 7.66 10.31
CA LEU A 273 4.30 9.10 10.42
C LEU A 273 3.13 9.78 11.12
N LEU A 274 1.91 9.25 10.94
CA LEU A 274 0.71 9.75 11.60
C LEU A 274 0.83 9.69 13.13
N PHE A 275 1.68 8.82 13.67
CA PHE A 275 1.92 8.65 15.10
C PHE A 275 3.31 9.13 15.53
N GLY A 276 3.97 9.99 14.75
CA GLY A 276 5.25 10.58 15.13
C GLY A 276 6.42 9.61 15.09
N ILE A 277 6.30 8.49 14.37
CA ILE A 277 7.36 7.48 14.27
C ILE A 277 8.17 7.73 13.00
N ARG A 278 9.44 8.07 13.16
CA ARG A 278 10.40 8.33 12.08
C ARG A 278 10.81 7.05 11.36
N GLY A 279 11.49 7.21 10.25
CA GLY A 279 12.16 6.12 9.53
C GLY A 279 13.11 6.70 8.50
N LYS A 280 14.19 5.99 8.19
CA LYS A 280 15.28 6.48 7.33
C LYS A 280 14.83 7.07 5.99
N ARG A 281 13.78 6.52 5.36
CA ARG A 281 13.20 7.03 4.11
C ARG A 281 12.70 8.46 4.25
N TRP A 282 11.97 8.73 5.32
CA TRP A 282 11.25 9.98 5.52
C TRP A 282 12.17 11.09 6.01
N GLU A 283 13.33 10.72 6.56
CA GLU A 283 14.40 11.65 6.94
C GLU A 283 15.30 12.03 5.77
N ASN A 284 15.22 11.32 4.64
CA ASN A 284 15.90 11.72 3.42
C ASN A 284 15.20 12.96 2.83
N PRO A 285 15.87 14.12 2.76
CA PRO A 285 15.25 15.35 2.29
C PRO A 285 14.93 15.34 0.78
N ASP A 286 15.52 14.42 0.01
CA ASP A 286 15.22 14.23 -1.41
C ASP A 286 14.00 13.30 -1.66
N TYR A 287 13.44 12.70 -0.61
CA TYR A 287 12.34 11.75 -0.76
C TYR A 287 11.09 12.43 -1.36
N GLY A 288 10.59 11.87 -2.46
CA GLY A 288 9.41 12.37 -3.18
C GLY A 288 9.65 13.61 -4.06
N VAL A 289 10.77 14.34 -3.91
CA VAL A 289 11.03 15.62 -4.61
C VAL A 289 10.88 15.49 -6.11
N LYS A 290 11.64 14.57 -6.74
CA LYS A 290 11.57 14.34 -8.20
C LYS A 290 10.33 13.55 -8.61
N ALA A 291 9.95 12.54 -7.83
CA ALA A 291 8.88 11.61 -8.19
C ALA A 291 7.50 12.26 -8.13
N TRP A 292 7.28 13.17 -7.19
CA TRP A 292 5.99 13.81 -6.93
C TRP A 292 5.99 15.33 -7.16
N ASN A 293 7.15 15.90 -7.51
CA ASN A 293 7.35 17.33 -7.72
C ASN A 293 6.94 18.15 -6.47
N ILE A 294 7.54 17.82 -5.34
CA ILE A 294 7.31 18.47 -4.04
C ILE A 294 8.56 19.20 -3.53
N PRO A 295 8.43 20.16 -2.62
CA PRO A 295 9.57 20.86 -2.04
C PRO A 295 10.57 19.92 -1.38
N TYR A 296 11.86 20.28 -1.47
CA TYR A 296 12.94 19.63 -0.73
C TYR A 296 12.64 19.63 0.77
N GLY A 297 12.82 18.48 1.43
CA GLY A 297 12.62 18.33 2.87
C GLY A 297 11.16 18.22 3.31
N SER A 298 10.19 18.03 2.41
CA SER A 298 8.75 18.02 2.74
C SER A 298 8.36 17.06 3.88
N TYR A 299 8.91 15.84 3.92
CA TYR A 299 8.64 14.89 5.01
C TYR A 299 9.45 15.21 6.27
N LEU A 300 10.69 15.69 6.09
CA LEU A 300 11.54 16.08 7.21
C LEU A 300 10.93 17.25 7.99
N SER A 301 10.26 18.18 7.31
CA SER A 301 9.57 19.31 7.95
C SER A 301 8.34 18.92 8.77
N LEU A 302 7.85 17.67 8.67
CA LEU A 302 6.79 17.18 9.55
C LEU A 302 7.32 16.84 10.95
N MET A 303 8.63 16.60 11.08
CA MET A 303 9.22 16.03 12.28
C MET A 303 9.64 17.10 13.28
N ASN A 304 9.36 16.86 14.56
CA ASN A 304 9.83 17.68 15.67
C ASN A 304 10.52 16.81 16.75
N GLU A 305 10.81 17.37 17.92
CA GLU A 305 11.47 16.72 19.06
C GLU A 305 10.64 15.64 19.77
N HIS A 306 9.32 15.62 19.56
CA HIS A 306 8.40 14.64 20.16
C HIS A 306 8.30 13.35 19.35
N TRP A 307 8.84 13.35 18.14
CA TRP A 307 8.87 12.19 17.26
C TRP A 307 9.99 11.22 17.65
N ILE A 308 9.69 9.92 17.60
CA ILE A 308 10.64 8.86 17.98
C ILE A 308 11.13 8.08 16.77
N ARG A 309 12.26 7.38 16.91
CA ARG A 309 12.61 6.26 16.02
C ARG A 309 12.02 4.95 16.54
N PRO A 310 11.71 3.97 15.67
CA PRO A 310 11.38 2.61 16.09
C PRO A 310 12.45 2.06 17.05
N LYS A 311 12.02 1.31 18.06
CA LYS A 311 12.97 0.72 19.01
C LYS A 311 13.80 -0.36 18.30
N LYS A 312 14.98 -0.67 18.81
CA LYS A 312 15.81 -1.77 18.27
C LYS A 312 15.06 -3.11 18.20
N ASN A 313 14.16 -3.37 19.14
CA ASN A 313 13.34 -4.59 19.16
C ASN A 313 12.22 -4.59 18.10
N ASP A 314 11.90 -3.44 17.52
CA ASP A 314 10.90 -3.29 16.45
C ASP A 314 11.54 -3.47 15.05
N ILE A 315 12.87 -3.66 14.99
CA ILE A 315 13.62 -3.89 13.75
C ILE A 315 13.62 -5.39 13.44
N PRO A 316 12.96 -5.84 12.36
CA PRO A 316 12.98 -7.24 11.97
C PRO A 316 14.38 -7.67 11.57
N LEU A 317 14.69 -8.96 11.75
CA LEU A 317 16.00 -9.56 11.45
C LEU A 317 16.51 -9.22 10.04
N ASN A 318 15.59 -9.12 9.07
CA ASN A 318 15.90 -8.87 7.66
C ASN A 318 15.65 -7.41 7.21
N ALA A 319 15.55 -6.44 8.13
CA ALA A 319 15.27 -5.03 7.81
C ALA A 319 16.22 -4.44 6.75
N ASN A 320 17.52 -4.76 6.84
CA ASN A 320 18.53 -4.27 5.91
C ASN A 320 18.31 -4.74 4.45
N GLN A 321 17.56 -5.82 4.24
CA GLN A 321 17.24 -6.34 2.90
C GLN A 321 16.10 -5.56 2.24
N VAL A 322 15.35 -4.73 3.00
CA VAL A 322 14.23 -3.95 2.49
C VAL A 322 14.59 -2.49 2.44
N GLU A 323 15.01 -2.09 1.24
CA GLU A 323 15.30 -0.70 0.90
C GLU A 323 16.21 -0.02 1.94
N ASP A 324 17.26 -0.73 2.37
CA ASP A 324 18.27 -0.23 3.32
C ASP A 324 17.67 0.19 4.68
N ALA A 325 16.74 -0.63 5.18
CA ALA A 325 15.97 -0.42 6.40
C ALA A 325 15.12 0.87 6.39
N CYS A 326 14.52 1.19 5.24
CA CYS A 326 13.80 2.44 4.97
C CYS A 326 12.76 2.88 6.02
N TYR A 327 12.10 1.95 6.72
CA TYR A 327 11.05 2.23 7.71
C TYR A 327 11.56 2.38 9.15
N TRP A 328 12.83 2.05 9.38
CA TRP A 328 13.46 2.02 10.70
C TRP A 328 14.43 3.19 10.92
#